data_AF-A0A528AP24-F1
#
_entry.id   AF-A0A528AP24-F1
#
_cell.length_a   1.000
_cell.length_b   1.000
_cell.length_c   1.000
_cell.angle_alpha   90.00
_cell.angle_beta   90.00
_cell.angle_gamma   90.00
#
_symmetry.space_group_name_H-M   'P 1'
#
loop_
_entity.id
_entity.type
_entity.pdbx_description
1 polymer ?
#
loop_
_entity_poly.entity_id
_entity_poly.type
_entity_poly.pdbx_seq_one_letter_code
_entity_poly.pdbx_strand_id
1 'polypeptide(L)' 'MFIVDTDVHNYWSSAEVLLPYLEPYWRDFLVRGEKPGPTGSFPHGHRPWLHPEGF' A
#
# COMPACT_ATOMS: atom_id res chain seq x y z
N MET A 1 8.99 37.16 17.58
CA MET A 1 8.38 35.95 18.14
C MET A 1 7.65 35.26 17.01
N PHE A 2 8.00 34.02 16.69
CA PHE A 2 7.29 33.23 15.68
C PHE A 2 6.20 32.42 16.37
N ILE A 3 5.00 32.42 15.79
CA ILE A 3 3.90 31.56 16.22
C ILE A 3 3.99 30.29 15.36
N VAL A 4 4.01 29.13 16.01
CA VAL A 4 4.08 27.83 15.33
C VAL A 4 2.71 27.19 15.43
N ASP A 5 2.13 26.91 14.27
CA ASP A 5 0.98 26.01 14.18
C ASP A 5 1.47 24.57 14.26
N THR A 6 1.05 23.85 15.30
CA THR A 6 1.58 22.51 15.63
C THR A 6 0.76 21.38 15.01
N ASP A 7 -0.35 21.66 14.34
CA ASP A 7 -1.20 20.62 13.75
C ASP A 7 -1.74 21.05 12.37
N VAL A 8 -0.91 20.80 11.36
CA VAL A 8 -1.25 21.04 9.96
C VAL A 8 -1.19 19.73 9.19
N HIS A 9 -2.10 19.55 8.24
CA HIS A 9 -2.17 18.34 7.43
C HIS A 9 -1.90 18.67 5.96
N ASN A 10 -1.01 17.93 5.33
CA ASN A 10 -0.95 17.88 3.88
C ASN A 10 -2.10 17.01 3.35
N TYR A 11 -2.66 17.41 2.21
CA TYR A 11 -3.69 16.64 1.53
C TYR A 11 -3.10 15.93 0.32
N TRP A 12 -3.43 14.66 0.16
CA TRP A 12 -3.19 13.89 -1.06
C TRP A 12 -4.52 13.33 -1.56
N SER A 13 -4.80 13.54 -2.84
CA SER A 13 -6.00 13.02 -3.50
C SER A 13 -5.91 11.52 -3.84
N SER A 14 -4.72 10.93 -3.74
CA SER A 14 -4.45 9.53 -4.07
C SER A 14 -3.22 9.01 -3.30
N ALA A 15 -3.22 7.72 -2.97
CA ALA A 15 -2.06 7.03 -2.42
C ALA A 15 -0.93 6.83 -3.46
N GLU A 16 -1.21 7.03 -4.75
CA GLU A 16 -0.23 6.88 -5.83
C GLU A 16 0.96 7.85 -5.73
N VAL A 17 0.80 8.95 -4.98
CA VAL A 17 1.90 9.88 -4.65
C VAL A 17 3.08 9.19 -3.96
N LEU A 18 2.86 8.02 -3.36
CA LEU A 18 3.89 7.23 -2.70
C LEU A 18 4.70 6.34 -3.66
N LEU A 19 4.21 6.10 -4.89
CA LEU A 19 4.83 5.14 -5.83
C LEU A 19 6.32 5.36 -6.10
N PRO A 20 6.85 6.60 -6.23
CA PRO A 20 8.28 6.82 -6.44
C PRO A 20 9.16 6.45 -5.25
N TYR A 21 8.57 6.36 -4.06
CA TYR A 21 9.26 6.13 -2.78
C TYR A 21 9.16 4.69 -2.30
N LEU A 22 8.33 3.87 -2.96
CA LEU A 22 8.14 2.48 -2.60
C LEU A 22 9.14 1.60 -3.33
N GLU A 23 9.78 0.71 -2.57
CA GLU A 23 10.58 -0.38 -3.12
C GLU A 23 9.69 -1.25 -4.03
N PRO A 24 10.21 -1.76 -5.16
CA PRO A 24 9.44 -2.53 -6.14
C PRO A 24 8.45 -3.57 -5.57
N TYR A 25 8.87 -4.37 -4.59
CA TYR A 25 8.03 -5.36 -3.90
C TYR A 25 6.78 -4.73 -3.28
N TRP A 26 6.93 -3.61 -2.57
CA TRP A 26 5.82 -2.91 -1.93
C TRP A 26 4.96 -2.12 -2.91
N ARG A 27 5.60 -1.52 -3.91
CA ARG A 27 4.94 -0.81 -5.01
C ARG A 27 3.96 -1.72 -5.75
N ASP A 28 4.32 -2.98 -5.89
CA ASP A 28 3.53 -3.96 -6.61
C ASP A 28 2.17 -4.25 -5.98
N PHE A 29 2.04 -4.17 -4.66
CA PHE A 29 0.73 -4.27 -4.00
C PHE A 29 -0.19 -3.11 -4.38
N LEU A 30 0.35 -1.89 -4.55
CA LEU A 30 -0.43 -0.72 -4.98
C LEU A 30 -0.78 -0.74 -6.47
N VAL A 31 0.17 -1.17 -7.31
CA VAL A 31 0.00 -1.13 -8.78
C VAL A 31 -0.78 -2.33 -9.30
N ARG A 32 -0.51 -3.52 -8.77
CA ARG A 32 -1.08 -4.78 -9.26
C ARG A 32 -2.29 -5.24 -8.46
N GLY A 33 -2.52 -4.64 -7.29
CA GLY A 33 -3.52 -5.08 -6.33
C GLY A 33 -3.17 -6.43 -5.70
N GLU A 34 -3.92 -6.83 -4.68
CA GLU A 34 -3.90 -8.21 -4.21
C GLU A 34 -4.43 -9.12 -5.33
N LYS A 35 -3.65 -10.13 -5.74
CA LYS A 35 -4.21 -11.23 -6.54
C LYS A 35 -4.62 -12.33 -5.57
N PRO A 36 -5.92 -12.50 -5.26
CA PRO A 36 -6.36 -13.64 -4.49
C PRO A 36 -5.94 -14.92 -5.21
N GLY A 37 -5.33 -15.85 -4.48
CA GLY A 37 -4.95 -17.15 -5.01
C GLY A 37 -6.14 -17.93 -5.58
N PRO A 38 -5.89 -19.04 -6.29
CA PRO A 38 -6.95 -19.87 -6.86
C PRO A 38 -7.91 -20.40 -5.78
N THR A 39 -9.14 -20.72 -6.19
CA THR A 39 -10.24 -21.13 -5.31
C THR A 39 -9.89 -22.33 -4.41
N GLY A 40 -10.05 -22.20 -3.08
CA GLY A 40 -10.05 -23.32 -2.13
C GLY A 40 -9.65 -23.04 -0.67
N SER A 41 -9.13 -21.85 -0.36
CA SER A 41 -8.51 -21.59 0.94
C SER A 41 -9.34 -20.63 1.81
N PHE A 42 -9.63 -21.00 3.06
CA PHE A 42 -10.53 -20.25 3.97
C PHE A 42 -9.95 -20.09 5.39
N PRO A 43 -10.01 -18.89 6.04
CA PRO A 43 -10.22 -17.55 5.49
C PRO A 43 -8.86 -16.92 5.12
N HIS A 44 -8.60 -16.62 3.85
CA HIS A 44 -7.36 -15.91 3.46
C HIS A 44 -7.59 -14.40 3.35
N GLY A 45 -7.96 -13.78 4.48
CA GLY A 45 -7.91 -12.34 4.61
C GLY A 45 -6.47 -11.84 4.65
N HIS A 46 -6.19 -10.78 3.89
CA HIS A 46 -5.22 -9.71 4.13
C HIS A 46 -3.91 -10.16 4.83
N ARG A 47 -3.13 -10.98 4.15
CA ARG A 47 -1.80 -11.39 4.59
C ARG A 47 -0.76 -10.52 3.87
N PRO A 48 -0.09 -9.57 4.55
CA PRO A 48 0.92 -8.68 3.94
C PRO A 48 2.16 -9.36 3.35
N TRP A 49 2.17 -10.70 3.26
CA TRP A 49 3.28 -11.53 2.77
C TRP A 49 2.93 -12.33 1.50
N LEU A 50 1.77 -12.11 0.88
CA LEU A 50 1.37 -12.75 -0.38
C LEU A 50 1.65 -11.82 -1.58
N HIS A 51 2.91 -11.79 -2.00
CA HIS A 51 3.41 -10.99 -3.14
C HIS A 51 2.91 -11.54 -4.50
N PRO A 52 2.75 -10.70 -5.53
CA PRO A 52 2.13 -11.11 -6.80
C PRO A 52 3.00 -12.05 -7.67
N GLU A 53 4.18 -12.47 -7.20
CA GLU A 53 5.05 -13.42 -7.89
C GLU A 53 4.75 -14.90 -7.58
N GLY A 54 3.71 -15.18 -6.79
CA GLY A 54 3.15 -16.51 -6.65
C GLY A 54 3.94 -17.41 -5.69
N PHE A 55 3.19 -18.12 -4.86
CA PHE A 55 3.55 -19.43 -4.31
C PHE A 55 2.34 -20.33 -4.49
#